data_AF-A0A938VK45-F1
#
_entry.id   AF-A0A938VK45-F1
#
_cell.length_a   1.000
_cell.length_b   1.000
_cell.length_c   1.000
_cell.angle_alpha   90.00
_cell.angle_beta   90.00
_cell.angle_gamma   90.00
#
_symmetry.space_group_name_H-M   'P 1'
#
loop_
_entity.id
_entity.type
_entity.pdbx_description
1 polymer ?
#
loop_
_entity_poly.entity_id
_entity_poly.type
_entity_poly.pdbx_seq_one_letter_code
_entity_poly.pdbx_strand_id
1 'polypeptide(L)'
;MTNHSYISIKKSLIDELNRIVPFAERQQFVEEVLTRELRRRRLRFALKKSYGAWKDEDHPELTSYEDVNSWVESIRKKDKPTLNEHNSI
;
A
#
# COMPACT_ATOMS: atom_id res chain seq x y z
N MET A 1 20.27 10.55 -8.18
CA MET A 1 21.24 11.01 -7.17
C MET A 1 21.43 9.89 -6.16
N THR A 2 22.66 9.42 -5.95
CA THR A 2 22.98 8.36 -4.97
C THR A 2 23.48 9.01 -3.69
N ASN A 3 22.78 8.79 -2.56
CA ASN A 3 23.21 9.28 -1.25
C ASN A 3 23.95 8.17 -0.52
N HIS A 4 25.18 8.44 -0.06
CA HIS A 4 25.99 7.47 0.66
C HIS A 4 25.81 7.67 2.17
N SER A 5 25.31 6.65 2.85
CA SER A 5 25.11 6.63 4.30
C SER A 5 25.82 5.40 4.88
N TYR A 6 26.44 5.56 6.04
CA TYR A 6 27.16 4.48 6.71
C TYR A 6 26.29 3.84 7.81
N ILE A 7 26.25 2.50 7.83
CA ILE A 7 25.52 1.72 8.82
C ILE A 7 26.49 0.71 9.44
N SER A 8 26.54 0.65 10.77
CA SER A 8 27.35 -0.35 11.48
C SER A 8 26.64 -1.71 11.49
N ILE A 9 27.31 -2.72 10.97
CA ILE A 9 26.81 -4.10 10.90
C ILE A 9 27.80 -5.02 11.64
N LYS A 10 27.27 -6.05 12.32
CA LYS A 10 28.11 -7.05 12.98
C LYS A 10 29.01 -7.74 11.96
N LYS A 11 30.30 -7.91 12.32
CA LYS A 11 31.29 -8.55 11.47
C LYS A 11 30.84 -9.93 10.97
N SER A 12 30.29 -10.76 11.85
CA SER A 12 29.80 -12.10 11.49
C SER A 12 28.77 -12.10 10.35
N LEU A 13 27.91 -11.09 10.31
CA LEU A 13 26.89 -10.96 9.27
C LEU A 13 27.48 -10.48 7.95
N ILE A 14 28.48 -9.58 8.00
CA ILE A 14 29.22 -9.17 6.80
C ILE A 14 30.03 -10.33 6.24
N ASP A 15 30.67 -11.13 7.10
CA ASP A 15 31.43 -12.31 6.67
C ASP A 15 30.51 -13.34 5.99
N GLU A 16 29.31 -13.56 6.54
CA GLU A 16 28.29 -14.41 5.93
C GLU A 16 27.79 -13.87 4.59
N LEU A 17 27.46 -12.58 4.51
CA LEU A 17 27.09 -11.90 3.27
C LEU A 17 28.18 -12.07 2.21
N ASN A 18 29.44 -11.89 2.61
CA ASN A 18 30.58 -11.97 1.71
C ASN A 18 30.80 -13.38 1.15
N ARG A 19 30.45 -14.42 1.92
CA ARG A 19 30.54 -15.82 1.52
C ARG A 19 29.45 -16.22 0.54
N ILE A 20 28.26 -15.64 0.67
CA ILE A 20 27.07 -16.06 -0.08
C ILE A 20 26.82 -15.19 -1.31
N VAL A 21 27.07 -13.88 -1.21
CA VAL A 21 26.71 -12.90 -2.25
C VAL A 21 27.98 -12.37 -2.93
N PRO A 22 28.08 -12.50 -4.27
CA PRO A 22 29.19 -11.93 -5.04
C PRO A 22 29.34 -10.43 -4.80
N PHE A 23 30.58 -9.92 -4.74
CA PHE A 23 30.86 -8.52 -4.41
C PHE A 23 30.06 -7.52 -5.25
N ALA A 24 29.95 -7.77 -6.56
CA ALA A 24 29.23 -6.91 -7.51
C ALA A 24 27.72 -6.82 -7.23
N GLU A 25 27.13 -7.82 -6.58
CA GLU A 25 25.69 -7.91 -6.31
C GLU A 25 25.31 -7.47 -4.90
N ARG A 26 26.29 -7.23 -4.01
CA ARG A 26 26.03 -6.95 -2.58
C ARG A 26 25.19 -5.70 -2.38
N GLN A 27 25.48 -4.63 -3.12
CA GLN A 27 24.72 -3.40 -3.00
C GLN A 27 23.25 -3.63 -3.37
N GLN A 28 23.01 -4.23 -4.53
CA GLN A 28 21.66 -4.55 -4.99
C GLN A 28 20.94 -5.47 -4.00
N PHE A 29 21.60 -6.54 -3.54
CA PHE A 29 21.04 -7.46 -2.55
C PHE A 29 20.62 -6.73 -1.26
N VAL A 30 21.47 -5.85 -0.74
CA VAL A 30 21.17 -5.07 0.48
C VAL A 30 19.99 -4.12 0.24
N GLU A 31 19.97 -3.42 -0.89
CA GLU A 31 18.87 -2.51 -1.26
C GLU A 31 17.53 -3.26 -1.39
N GLU A 32 17.53 -4.43 -2.02
CA GLU A 32 16.33 -5.27 -2.18
C GLU A 32 15.80 -5.76 -0.83
N VAL A 33 16.69 -6.27 0.03
CA VAL A 33 16.33 -6.76 1.37
C VAL A 33 15.77 -5.61 2.22
N LEU A 34 16.45 -4.46 2.24
CA LEU A 34 15.99 -3.28 2.99
C LEU A 34 14.64 -2.78 2.47
N THR A 35 14.46 -2.71 1.16
CA THR A 35 13.20 -2.29 0.52
C THR A 35 12.06 -3.22 0.95
N ARG A 36 12.27 -4.53 0.88
CA ARG A 36 11.28 -5.54 1.28
C ARG A 36 10.89 -5.39 2.75
N GLU A 37 11.87 -5.26 3.64
CA GLU A 37 11.61 -5.17 5.08
C GLU A 37 10.96 -3.85 5.49
N LEU A 38 11.32 -2.73 4.84
CA LEU A 38 10.66 -1.45 5.05
C LEU A 38 9.19 -1.49 4.60
N ARG A 39 8.90 -2.07 3.43
CA ARG A 39 7.52 -2.27 2.95
C ARG A 39 6.70 -3.10 3.95
N ARG A 40 7.25 -4.21 4.42
CA ARG A 40 6.60 -5.07 5.43
C ARG A 40 6.31 -4.33 6.73
N ARG A 41 7.26 -3.53 7.23
CA ARG A 41 7.07 -2.71 8.44
C ARG A 41 5.99 -1.63 8.23
N ARG A 42 6.01 -0.94 7.10
CA ARG A 42 4.99 0.07 6.76
C ARG A 42 3.59 -0.53 6.70
N LEU A 43 3.44 -1.70 6.07
CA LEU A 43 2.17 -2.41 6.03
C LEU A 43 1.69 -2.82 7.42
N ARG A 44 2.54 -3.43 8.24
CA ARG A 44 2.18 -3.77 9.62
C ARG A 44 1.74 -2.57 10.43
N PHE A 45 2.42 -1.44 10.26
CA PHE A 45 2.04 -0.19 10.92
C PHE A 45 0.68 0.32 10.43
N ALA A 46 0.44 0.29 9.12
CA ALA A 46 -0.85 0.67 8.54
C ALA A 46 -1.98 -0.19 9.10
N LEU A 47 -1.82 -1.53 9.08
CA LEU A 47 -2.81 -2.47 9.61
C LEU A 47 -3.10 -2.23 11.10
N LYS A 48 -2.07 -1.97 11.91
CA LYS A 48 -2.26 -1.63 13.33
C LYS A 48 -3.00 -0.31 13.52
N LYS A 49 -2.71 0.70 12.69
CA LYS A 49 -3.36 2.00 12.76
C LYS A 49 -4.79 1.99 12.24
N SER A 50 -5.10 1.16 11.24
CA SER A 50 -6.43 1.02 10.66
C SER A 50 -7.30 0.00 11.41
N TYR A 51 -6.76 -0.68 12.43
CA TYR A 51 -7.54 -1.63 13.21
C TYR A 51 -8.68 -0.91 13.91
N GLY A 52 -9.92 -1.36 13.66
CA GLY A 52 -11.13 -0.73 14.19
C GLY A 52 -11.48 0.63 13.56
N ALA A 53 -10.76 1.04 12.51
CA ALA A 53 -11.10 2.23 11.72
C ALA A 53 -12.27 1.99 10.75
N TRP A 54 -12.70 0.74 10.63
CA TRP A 54 -13.88 0.34 9.87
C TRP A 54 -14.77 -0.48 10.79
N LYS A 55 -16.01 -0.03 10.97
CA LYS A 55 -17.06 -0.74 11.71
C LYS A 55 -18.36 -0.68 10.92
N ASP A 56 -19.20 -1.68 11.09
CA ASP A 56 -20.47 -1.76 10.38
C ASP A 56 -21.40 -0.59 10.80
N GLU A 57 -21.31 -0.13 12.05
CA GLU A 57 -22.08 1.03 12.51
C GLU A 57 -21.66 2.35 11.85
N ASP A 58 -20.40 2.45 11.41
CA ASP A 58 -19.87 3.62 10.70
C ASP A 58 -20.25 3.61 9.21
N HIS A 59 -20.69 2.45 8.69
CA HIS A 59 -21.01 2.20 7.28
C HIS A 59 -22.32 1.41 7.11
N PRO A 60 -23.47 1.93 7.59
CA PRO A 60 -24.75 1.23 7.51
C PRO A 60 -25.13 0.86 6.08
N GLU A 61 -24.73 1.67 5.10
CA GLU A 61 -24.96 1.48 3.67
C GLU A 61 -24.25 0.25 3.08
N LEU A 62 -23.39 -0.42 3.85
CA LEU A 62 -22.64 -1.60 3.43
C LEU A 62 -22.97 -2.85 4.27
N THR A 63 -24.02 -2.80 5.10
CA THR A 63 -24.34 -3.85 6.08
C THR A 63 -24.98 -5.11 5.47
N SER A 64 -25.85 -4.94 4.47
CA SER A 64 -26.51 -6.03 3.76
C SER A 64 -26.24 -5.98 2.26
N TYR A 65 -26.55 -7.08 1.56
CA TYR A 65 -26.44 -7.13 0.11
C TYR A 65 -27.32 -6.06 -0.56
N GLU A 66 -28.54 -5.87 -0.05
CA GLU A 66 -29.49 -4.87 -0.51
C GLU A 66 -29.01 -3.44 -0.29
N ASP A 67 -28.38 -3.15 0.86
CA ASP A 67 -27.80 -1.85 1.18
C ASP A 67 -26.62 -1.54 0.24
N VAL A 68 -25.70 -2.51 0.08
CA VAL A 68 -24.56 -2.38 -0.84
C VAL A 68 -25.04 -2.11 -2.26
N ASN A 69 -26.05 -2.86 -2.74
CA ASN A 69 -26.58 -2.68 -4.09
C ASN A 69 -27.21 -1.28 -4.27
N SER A 70 -27.96 -0.82 -3.28
CA SER A 70 -28.56 0.52 -3.28
C SER A 70 -27.52 1.62 -3.26
N TRP A 71 -26.46 1.46 -2.46
CA TRP A 71 -25.33 2.38 -2.39
C TRP A 71 -24.57 2.46 -3.72
N VAL A 72 -24.22 1.31 -4.32
CA VAL A 72 -23.55 1.24 -5.63
C VAL A 72 -24.40 1.92 -6.71
N GLU A 73 -25.70 1.67 -6.75
CA GLU A 73 -26.61 2.32 -7.69
C GLU A 73 -26.67 3.84 -7.47
N SER A 74 -26.60 4.30 -6.21
CA SER A 74 -26.54 5.74 -5.90
C SER A 74 -25.26 6.40 -6.44
N ILE A 75 -24.11 5.72 -6.34
CA ILE A 75 -22.83 6.20 -6.88
C ILE A 75 -22.89 6.26 -8.40
N ARG A 76 -23.34 5.18 -9.04
CA ARG A 76 -23.47 5.11 -10.50
C ARG A 76 -24.39 6.18 -11.06
N LYS A 77 -25.47 6.53 -10.35
CA LYS A 77 -26.38 7.62 -10.75
C LYS A 77 -25.73 8.99 -10.62
N LYS A 78 -24.86 9.21 -9.62
CA LYS A 78 -24.12 10.46 -9.44
C LYS A 78 -23.01 10.65 -10.47
N ASP A 79 -22.38 9.56 -10.90
CA ASP A 79 -21.31 9.57 -11.91
C ASP A 79 -21.83 9.63 -13.36
N LYS A 80 -23.15 9.54 -13.57
CA LYS A 80 -23.72 9.80 -14.90
C LYS A 80 -23.49 11.27 -15.24
N PRO A 81 -22.79 11.59 -16.35
CA PRO A 81 -22.70 12.98 -16.78
C PRO A 81 -24.13 13.48 -17.00
N THR A 82 -24.46 14.63 -16.40
CA THR A 82 -25.70 15.33 -16.71
C THR A 82 -25.66 15.64 -18.20
N LEU A 83 -26.34 14.83 -19.02
CA LEU A 83 -26.60 15.16 -20.41
C LEU A 83 -27.57 16.33 -20.37
N ASN A 84 -27.03 17.54 -20.26
CA ASN A 84 -27.78 18.76 -20.43
C ASN A 84 -28.27 18.77 -21.88
N GLU A 85 -29.56 18.53 -22.03
CA GLU A 85 -30.36 18.80 -23.21
C GLU A 85 -30.23 20.27 -23.59
N HIS A 86 -29.20 20.62 -24.35
CA HIS A 86 -29.16 21.89 -25.08
C HIS A 86 -28.71 21.59 -26.51
N ASN A 87 -29.67 21.10 -27.29
CA ASN A 87 -29.78 21.41 -28.71
C ASN A 87 -31.27 21.35 -29.06
N SER A 88 -31.98 22.41 -28.66
CA SER A 88 -33.17 22.87 -29.35
C SER A 88 -32.82 24.20 -29.99
N ILE A 89 -33.28 24.33 -31.25
CA ILE A 89 -33.20 25.47 -32.19
C ILE A 89 -32.02 25.39 -33.15
#